data_AF-A0A962G2D3-F1
#
_entry.id   AF-A0A962G2D3-F1
#
_cell.length_a   1.000
_cell.length_b   1.000
_cell.length_c   1.000
_cell.angle_alpha   90.00
_cell.angle_beta   90.00
_cell.angle_gamma   90.00
#
_symmetry.space_group_name_H-M   'P 1'
#
loop_
_entity.id
_entity.type
_entity.pdbx_description
1 polymer ?
#
loop_
_entity_poly.entity_id
_entity_poly.type
_entity_poly.pdbx_seq_one_letter_code
_entity_poly.pdbx_strand_id
1 'polypeptide(L)' 'MSGIYDIDVTTIDGEQRSMGDYRGKTLLVVNVASKCG' A
#
# COMPACT_ATOMS: atom_id res chain seq x y z
N MET A 1 14.96 -2.26 -12.30
CA MET A 1 14.94 -2.55 -10.84
C MET A 1 13.51 -2.30 -10.40
N SER A 2 12.84 -3.30 -9.82
CA SER A 2 11.43 -3.20 -9.39
C SER A 2 11.42 -3.42 -7.88
N GLY A 3 10.99 -2.41 -7.13
CA GLY A 3 10.88 -2.47 -5.68
C GLY A 3 9.53 -1.94 -5.20
N ILE A 4 9.23 -2.16 -3.92
CA ILE A 4 7.95 -1.76 -3.31
C ILE A 4 7.64 -0.26 -3.48
N TYR A 5 8.66 0.59 -3.53
CA TYR A 5 8.53 2.05 -3.63
C TYR A 5 8.16 2.56 -5.03
N ASP A 6 8.20 1.71 -6.05
CA ASP A 6 7.85 2.07 -7.43
C ASP A 6 6.38 1.72 -7.76
N ILE A 7 5.62 1.25 -6.76
CA ILE A 7 4.24 0.80 -6.90
C ILE A 7 3.31 1.95 -6.49
N ASP A 8 2.30 2.20 -7.32
CA ASP A 8 1.14 2.99 -6.93
C ASP A 8 0.00 2.07 -6.51
N VAL A 9 -0.69 2.44 -5.43
CA VAL A 9 -1.82 1.70 -4.88
C VAL A 9 -3.07 2.58 -4.83
N THR A 10 -4.21 1.96 -5.09
CA THR A 10 -5.51 2.60 -4.87
C THR A 10 -5.90 2.48 -3.40
N THR A 11 -6.19 3.61 -2.77
CA THR A 11 -6.66 3.68 -1.39
C THR A 11 -8.15 3.29 -1.28
N ILE A 12 -8.66 3.14 -0.05
CA ILE A 12 -10.08 2.80 0.18
C ILE A 12 -11.04 3.90 -0.31
N ASP A 13 -10.57 5.14 -0.39
CA ASP A 13 -11.33 6.29 -0.90
C ASP A 13 -11.23 6.43 -2.44
N GLY A 14 -10.50 5.52 -3.11
CA GLY A 14 -10.34 5.49 -4.56
C GLY A 14 -9.19 6.36 -5.10
N GLU A 15 -8.45 7.05 -4.24
CA GLU A 15 -7.30 7.87 -4.63
C GLU A 15 -6.05 7.03 -4.91
N GLN A 16 -5.21 7.48 -5.84
CA GLN A 16 -3.88 6.89 -6.06
C GLN A 16 -2.88 7.38 -5.01
N ARG A 17 -2.11 6.46 -4.44
CA ARG A 17 -1.01 6.77 -3.51
C ARG A 17 0.24 6.03 -3.91
N SER A 18 1.36 6.74 -3.96
CA SER A 18 2.65 6.11 -4.22
C SER A 18 3.18 5.44 -2.96
N MET A 19 3.65 4.20 -3.09
CA MET A 19 4.37 3.54 -2.01
C MET A 19 5.70 4.23 -1.70
N GLY A 20 6.23 5.04 -2.63
CA GLY A 20 7.43 5.86 -2.44
C GLY A 20 7.34 6.83 -1.26
N ASP A 21 6.13 7.29 -0.90
CA ASP A 21 5.88 8.20 0.23
C ASP A 21 6.31 7.62 1.58
N TYR A 22 6.46 6.30 1.67
CA TYR A 22 6.86 5.59 2.87
C TYR A 22 8.35 5.21 2.91
N ARG A 23 9.15 5.68 1.94
CA ARG A 23 10.59 5.36 1.87
C ARG A 23 11.31 5.79 3.15
N GLY A 24 12.18 4.91 3.66
CA GLY A 24 12.94 5.13 4.89
C GLY A 24 12.18 4.79 6.17
N LYS A 25 10.94 4.28 6.07
CA LYS A 25 10.16 3.77 7.20
C LYS A 25 10.09 2.25 7.15
N THR A 26 10.03 1.62 8.33
CA THR A 26 9.67 0.20 8.43
C THR A 26 8.18 0.04 8.11
N LEU A 27 7.85 -0.90 7.22
CA LEU A 27 6.48 -1.16 6.78
C LEU A 27 5.96 -2.51 7.28
N LEU A 28 4.72 -2.53 7.76
CA LEU A 28 3.97 -3.75 8.04
C LEU A 28 2.77 -3.81 7.08
N VAL A 29 2.69 -4.86 6.27
CA VAL A 29 1.62 -5.07 5.30
C VAL A 29 0.73 -6.20 5.80
N VAL A 30 -0.59 -5.94 5.87
CA VAL A 30 -1.58 -6.90 6.38
C VAL A 30 -2.71 -7.02 5.37
N ASN A 31 -3.04 -8.24 4.97
CA ASN A 31 -4.25 -8.50 4.20
C ASN A 31 -5.46 -8.58 5.15
N VAL A 32 -6.58 -7.98 4.74
CA VAL A 32 -7.84 -7.98 5.50
C VAL A 32 -8.96 -8.62 4.67
N ALA A 33 -9.99 -9.16 5.33
CA ALA A 33 -11.18 -9.70 4.68
C ALA A 33 -12.36 -8.73 4.82
N SER A 34 -13.10 -8.49 3.73
CA SER A 34 -14.22 -7.52 3.74
C SER A 34 -15.53 -8.08 4.31
N LYS A 35 -15.65 -9.40 4.41
CA LYS A 35 -16.83 -10.09 4.95
C LYS A 35 -16.38 -11.05 6.04
N CYS A 36 -16.62 -10.64 7.27
CA CYS A 36 -16.46 -11.46 8.45
C CYS A 36 -17.87 -11.88 8.91
N GLY A 37 -17.98 -13.07 9.50
CA GLY A 37 -19.26 -13.68 9.89
C GLY A 37 -20.14 -12.84 10.80
#